data_AF-A0A7X8K026-F1
#
_entry.id   AF-A0A7X8K026-F1
#
_cell.length_a   1.000
_cell.length_b   1.000
_cell.length_c   1.000
_cell.angle_alpha   90.00
_cell.angle_beta   90.00
_cell.angle_gamma   90.00
#
_symmetry.space_group_name_H-M   'P 1'
#
loop_
_entity.id
_entity.type
_entity.pdbx_description
1 polymer ?
#
loop_
_entity_poly.entity_id
_entity_poly.type
_entity_poly.pdbx_seq_one_letter_code
_entity_poly.pdbx_strand_id
1 'polypeptide(L)'
;ELKKQIDDIKKQNEELLKYKENADKLVAENEKIKNEILREKAELETYKKEVDQLVAKGDKDGFAEYFAKINSEVAEKLYKEIVEEQKEEQEAKQFAQLYEKMDTGSSAKIFEQLGDSKIDLISYTLINMKKDIAAEIISEMSHEFAAKVTDKIAKDYGINFSK
;
A
#
# COMPACT_ATOMS: atom_id res chain seq x y z
N GLU A 1 70.69 -12.53 14.64
CA GLU A 1 69.93 -11.29 14.88
C GLU A 1 69.36 -10.62 13.64
N LEU A 2 70.18 -9.94 12.82
CA LEU A 2 69.68 -9.02 11.77
C LEU A 2 68.72 -9.64 10.72
N LYS A 3 69.01 -10.85 10.21
CA LYS A 3 68.09 -11.54 9.27
C LYS A 3 66.71 -11.83 9.88
N LYS A 4 66.68 -12.26 11.15
CA LYS A 4 65.44 -12.55 11.87
C LYS A 4 64.61 -11.28 12.08
N GLN A 5 65.27 -10.17 12.43
CA GLN A 5 64.62 -8.86 12.54
C GLN A 5 64.04 -8.38 11.20
N ILE A 6 64.72 -8.60 10.07
CA ILE A 6 64.22 -8.25 8.74
C ILE A 6 62.97 -9.07 8.39
N ASP A 7 62.97 -10.37 8.68
CA ASP A 7 61.82 -11.24 8.40
C ASP A 7 60.62 -10.90 9.29
N ASP A 8 60.85 -10.56 10.56
CA ASP A 8 59.80 -10.12 11.49
C ASP A 8 59.20 -8.76 11.05
N ILE A 9 60.04 -7.80 10.62
CA ILE A 9 59.58 -6.51 10.06
C ILE A 9 58.76 -6.71 8.79
N LYS A 10 59.16 -7.64 7.90
CA LYS A 10 58.39 -7.95 6.70
C LYS A 10 57.00 -8.49 7.03
N LYS A 11 56.91 -9.43 7.97
CA LYS A 11 55.62 -9.96 8.44
C LYS A 11 54.74 -8.87 9.06
N GLN A 12 55.32 -8.02 9.89
CA GLN A 12 54.62 -6.87 10.48
C GLN A 12 54.12 -5.90 9.40
N ASN A 13 54.91 -5.63 8.36
CA ASN A 13 54.50 -4.78 7.24
C ASN A 13 53.37 -5.41 6.42
N GLU A 14 53.40 -6.73 6.18
CA GLU A 14 52.30 -7.45 5.52
C GLU A 14 51.01 -7.43 6.34
N GLU A 15 51.11 -7.58 7.67
CA GLU A 15 49.97 -7.44 8.58
C GLU A 15 49.43 -6.00 8.59
N LEU A 16 50.31 -5.00 8.68
CA LEU A 16 49.94 -3.58 8.61
C LEU A 16 49.25 -3.23 7.29
N LEU A 17 49.68 -3.82 6.17
CA LEU A 17 49.03 -3.63 4.87
C LEU A 17 47.59 -4.16 4.90
N LYS A 18 47.38 -5.37 5.46
CA LYS A 18 46.04 -5.96 5.62
C LYS A 18 45.16 -5.14 6.55
N TYR A 19 45.71 -4.63 7.66
CA TYR A 19 44.97 -3.74 8.54
C TYR A 19 44.57 -2.44 7.85
N LYS A 20 45.45 -1.85 7.05
CA LYS A 20 45.15 -0.65 6.27
C LYS A 20 44.04 -0.91 5.24
N GLU A 21 44.14 -1.99 4.48
CA GLU A 21 43.10 -2.37 3.51
C GLU A 21 41.74 -2.61 4.18
N ASN A 22 41.72 -3.24 5.35
CA ASN A 22 40.50 -3.42 6.13
C ASN A 22 39.96 -2.11 6.69
N ALA A 23 40.83 -1.22 7.15
CA ALA A 23 40.43 0.12 7.61
C ALA A 23 39.82 0.94 6.48
N ASP A 24 40.42 0.92 5.28
CA ASP A 24 39.92 1.62 4.10
C ASP A 24 38.53 1.09 3.69
N LYS A 25 38.32 -0.23 3.74
CA LYS A 25 37.00 -0.84 3.52
C LYS A 25 35.96 -0.39 4.55
N LEU A 26 36.31 -0.41 5.83
CA LEU A 26 35.42 0.03 6.91
C LEU A 26 35.06 1.51 6.80
N VAL A 27 36.00 2.36 6.37
CA VAL A 27 35.73 3.77 6.11
C VAL A 27 34.72 3.93 4.96
N ALA A 28 34.94 3.22 3.85
CA ALA A 28 34.03 3.27 2.71
C ALA A 28 32.61 2.75 3.05
N GLU A 29 32.51 1.68 3.85
CA GLU A 29 31.23 1.16 4.35
C GLU A 29 30.53 2.16 5.28
N ASN A 30 31.27 2.76 6.22
CA ASN A 30 30.72 3.78 7.11
C ASN A 30 30.23 5.01 6.35
N GLU A 31 30.93 5.44 5.29
CA GLU A 31 30.47 6.54 4.44
C GLU A 31 29.17 6.20 3.70
N LYS A 32 29.05 4.97 3.19
CA LYS A 32 27.80 4.50 2.56
C LYS A 32 26.65 4.49 3.56
N ILE A 33 26.83 3.87 4.72
CA ILE A 33 25.83 3.81 5.79
C ILE A 33 25.42 5.23 6.21
N LYS A 34 26.39 6.13 6.38
CA LYS A 34 26.11 7.53 6.72
C LYS A 34 25.25 8.21 5.66
N ASN A 35 25.53 8.00 4.38
CA ASN A 35 24.76 8.58 3.29
C ASN A 35 23.34 7.99 3.19
N GLU A 36 23.19 6.69 3.44
CA GLU A 36 21.88 6.03 3.53
C GLU A 36 21.05 6.61 4.68
N ILE A 37 21.64 6.74 5.88
CA ILE A 37 20.98 7.36 7.05
C ILE A 37 20.56 8.81 6.75
N LEU A 38 21.40 9.60 6.08
CA LEU A 38 21.06 10.97 5.71
C LEU A 38 19.89 11.02 4.74
N ARG A 39 19.84 10.10 3.78
CA ARG A 39 18.74 9.98 2.82
C ARG A 39 17.45 9.56 3.52
N GLU A 40 17.48 8.51 4.32
CA GLU A 40 16.32 8.03 5.10
C GLU A 40 15.78 9.13 6.02
N LYS A 41 16.67 9.90 6.65
CA LYS A 41 16.27 11.04 7.50
C LYS A 41 15.55 12.14 6.70
N ALA A 42 16.01 12.43 5.48
CA ALA A 42 15.36 13.42 4.62
C ALA A 42 13.99 12.92 4.11
N GLU A 43 13.88 11.64 3.78
CA GLU A 43 12.62 10.99 3.43
C GLU A 43 11.65 11.04 4.62
N LEU A 44 12.11 10.72 5.83
CA LEU A 44 11.32 10.79 7.07
C LEU A 44 10.80 12.20 7.38
N GLU A 45 11.61 13.24 7.17
CA GLU A 45 11.13 14.62 7.33
C GLU A 45 10.05 14.99 6.31
N THR A 46 10.15 14.47 5.09
CA THR A 46 9.15 14.68 4.03
C THR A 46 7.83 14.02 4.43
N TYR A 47 7.90 12.76 4.83
CA TYR A 47 6.79 11.98 5.37
C TYR A 47 6.10 12.71 6.53
N LYS A 48 6.88 13.20 7.50
CA LYS A 48 6.34 13.94 8.63
C LYS A 48 5.59 15.20 8.19
N LYS A 49 6.14 15.98 7.26
CA LYS A 49 5.48 17.19 6.73
C LYS A 49 4.19 16.87 6.00
N GLU A 50 4.16 15.81 5.23
CA GLU A 50 2.95 15.36 4.51
C GLU A 50 1.86 14.96 5.50
N VAL A 51 2.20 14.16 6.52
CA VAL A 51 1.29 13.83 7.62
C VAL A 51 0.79 15.08 8.35
N ASP A 52 1.69 15.99 8.76
CA ASP A 52 1.31 17.21 9.47
C ASP A 52 0.33 18.07 8.63
N GLN A 53 0.52 18.12 7.30
CA GLN A 53 -0.39 18.80 6.37
C GLN A 53 -1.74 18.11 6.26
N LEU A 54 -1.76 16.77 6.19
CA LEU A 54 -2.99 15.98 6.15
C LEU A 54 -3.78 16.13 7.46
N VAL A 55 -3.09 16.10 8.63
CA VAL A 55 -3.69 16.39 9.96
C VAL A 55 -4.34 17.77 9.93
N ALA A 56 -3.58 18.80 9.54
CA ALA A 56 -4.04 20.18 9.58
C ALA A 56 -5.23 20.45 8.67
N LYS A 57 -5.33 19.73 7.54
CA LYS A 57 -6.46 19.83 6.60
C LYS A 57 -7.67 18.97 7.00
N GLY A 58 -7.50 18.05 7.95
CA GLY A 58 -8.51 17.03 8.22
C GLY A 58 -8.79 16.14 7.00
N ASP A 59 -7.78 15.98 6.14
CA ASP A 59 -7.90 15.30 4.85
C ASP A 59 -7.79 13.78 5.04
N LYS A 60 -8.93 13.19 5.45
CA LYS A 60 -9.03 11.76 5.76
C LYS A 60 -8.71 10.88 4.55
N ASP A 61 -9.06 11.32 3.34
CA ASP A 61 -8.78 10.58 2.10
C ASP A 61 -7.27 10.60 1.79
N GLY A 62 -6.62 11.76 1.93
CA GLY A 62 -5.17 11.88 1.75
C GLY A 62 -4.36 11.08 2.79
N PHE A 63 -4.85 10.95 4.03
CA PHE A 63 -4.28 10.05 5.03
C PHE A 63 -4.27 8.59 4.58
N ALA A 64 -5.38 8.19 4.01
CA ALA A 64 -5.65 6.84 3.59
C ALA A 64 -4.72 6.46 2.41
N GLU A 65 -4.62 7.33 1.40
CA GLU A 65 -3.68 7.19 0.28
C GLU A 65 -2.20 7.21 0.72
N TYR A 66 -1.87 8.07 1.69
CA TYR A 66 -0.52 8.18 2.24
C TYR A 66 -0.07 6.88 2.91
N PHE A 67 -0.90 6.30 3.77
CA PHE A 67 -0.57 5.03 4.43
C PHE A 67 -0.53 3.85 3.46
N ALA A 68 -1.38 3.84 2.41
CA ALA A 68 -1.35 2.84 1.35
C ALA A 68 -0.01 2.82 0.58
N LYS A 69 0.63 3.99 0.41
CA LYS A 69 1.95 4.10 -0.24
C LYS A 69 3.11 3.64 0.64
N ILE A 70 2.99 3.74 1.97
CA ILE A 70 4.10 3.47 2.90
C ILE A 70 4.09 2.03 3.40
N ASN A 71 2.92 1.48 3.72
CA ASN A 71 2.79 0.11 4.19
C ASN A 71 1.36 -0.38 4.01
N SER A 72 1.17 -1.29 3.06
CA SER A 72 -0.14 -1.83 2.68
C SER A 72 -0.88 -2.54 3.84
N GLU A 73 -0.16 -3.19 4.76
CA GLU A 73 -0.76 -3.89 5.91
C GLU A 73 -1.22 -2.92 7.00
N VAL A 74 -0.48 -1.81 7.19
CA VAL A 74 -0.85 -0.76 8.15
C VAL A 74 -2.01 0.08 7.63
N ALA A 75 -2.05 0.32 6.31
CA ALA A 75 -3.17 0.98 5.65
C ALA A 75 -4.47 0.22 5.90
N GLU A 76 -4.53 -1.07 5.58
CA GLU A 76 -5.75 -1.89 5.75
C GLU A 76 -6.33 -1.80 7.18
N LYS A 77 -5.45 -1.81 8.19
CA LYS A 77 -5.85 -1.73 9.59
C LYS A 77 -6.37 -0.35 10.01
N LEU A 78 -5.70 0.73 9.61
CA LEU A 78 -6.15 2.11 9.87
C LEU A 78 -7.42 2.46 9.09
N TYR A 79 -7.55 2.00 7.84
CA TYR A 79 -8.78 2.13 7.06
C TYR A 79 -9.95 1.45 7.75
N LYS A 80 -9.74 0.26 8.32
CA LYS A 80 -10.80 -0.46 9.04
C LYS A 80 -11.28 0.28 10.29
N GLU A 81 -10.37 0.88 11.06
CA GLU A 81 -10.72 1.68 12.24
C GLU A 81 -11.40 3.01 11.88
N ILE A 82 -10.96 3.69 10.81
CA ILE A 82 -11.57 4.95 10.31
C ILE A 82 -12.97 4.72 9.73
N VAL A 83 -13.19 3.57 9.09
CA VAL A 83 -14.48 3.14 8.50
C VAL A 83 -15.47 2.66 9.57
N GLU A 84 -15.00 2.09 10.68
CA GLU A 84 -15.87 1.68 11.78
C GLU A 84 -16.44 2.87 12.58
N GLU A 85 -15.76 4.03 12.60
CA GLU A 85 -16.18 5.23 13.34
C GLU A 85 -17.14 6.19 12.58
N GLN A 86 -17.40 6.00 11.27
CA GLN A 86 -18.11 6.98 10.44
C GLN A 86 -19.39 6.43 9.75
N LYS A 87 -20.24 5.78 10.52
CA LYS A 87 -21.65 5.60 10.12
C LYS A 87 -22.33 6.95 9.93
N GLU A 88 -22.54 7.38 8.70
CA GLU A 88 -23.86 7.66 8.09
C GLU A 88 -23.74 8.31 6.69
N GLU A 89 -24.21 7.55 5.69
CA GLU A 89 -24.77 7.99 4.39
C GLU A 89 -23.85 8.66 3.33
N GLN A 90 -22.71 9.28 3.67
CA GLN A 90 -21.82 9.93 2.67
C GLN A 90 -20.71 9.03 2.10
N GLU A 91 -20.28 8.00 2.82
CA GLU A 91 -19.10 7.17 2.48
C GLU A 91 -19.35 6.18 1.34
N ALA A 92 -20.60 5.75 1.14
CA ALA A 92 -21.01 4.87 0.05
C ALA A 92 -20.57 5.42 -1.32
N LYS A 93 -20.74 6.73 -1.48
CA LYS A 93 -20.45 7.44 -2.71
C LYS A 93 -18.95 7.58 -2.93
N GLN A 94 -18.15 7.76 -1.89
CA GLN A 94 -16.69 7.87 -2.03
C GLN A 94 -16.06 6.51 -2.36
N PHE A 95 -16.51 5.44 -1.73
CA PHE A 95 -16.08 4.08 -2.06
C PHE A 95 -16.47 3.69 -3.49
N ALA A 96 -17.70 4.03 -3.91
CA ALA A 96 -18.18 3.85 -5.28
C ALA A 96 -17.36 4.68 -6.30
N GLN A 97 -17.05 5.94 -5.97
CA GLN A 97 -16.25 6.84 -6.82
C GLN A 97 -14.81 6.36 -7.04
N LEU A 98 -14.23 5.58 -6.11
CA LEU A 98 -12.90 4.99 -6.30
C LEU A 98 -12.90 4.03 -7.49
N TYR A 99 -13.90 3.14 -7.54
CA TYR A 99 -14.06 2.19 -8.63
C TYR A 99 -14.58 2.86 -9.91
N GLU A 100 -15.32 3.97 -9.82
CA GLU A 100 -15.71 4.76 -11.02
C GLU A 100 -14.51 5.33 -11.79
N LYS A 101 -13.41 5.62 -11.09
CA LYS A 101 -12.19 6.17 -11.68
C LYS A 101 -11.18 5.09 -12.09
N MET A 102 -11.43 3.85 -11.69
CA MET A 102 -10.60 2.70 -12.03
C MET A 102 -11.06 2.10 -13.36
N ASP A 103 -10.14 1.47 -14.08
CA ASP A 103 -10.46 0.59 -15.20
C ASP A 103 -11.50 -0.46 -14.77
N THR A 104 -12.58 -0.58 -15.54
CA THR A 104 -13.74 -1.39 -15.19
C THR A 104 -13.37 -2.88 -15.10
N GLY A 105 -12.47 -3.36 -15.97
CA GLY A 105 -12.07 -4.76 -16.01
C GLY A 105 -11.17 -5.13 -14.83
N SER A 106 -10.38 -4.16 -14.36
CA SER A 106 -9.60 -4.28 -13.13
C SER A 106 -10.51 -4.31 -11.89
N SER A 107 -11.54 -3.46 -11.88
CA SER A 107 -12.55 -3.44 -10.81
C SER A 107 -13.34 -4.75 -10.74
N ALA A 108 -13.73 -5.30 -11.90
CA ALA A 108 -14.41 -6.59 -12.00
C ALA A 108 -13.56 -7.72 -11.39
N LYS A 109 -12.27 -7.80 -11.73
CA LYS A 109 -11.34 -8.80 -11.17
C LYS A 109 -11.18 -8.69 -9.65
N ILE A 110 -11.09 -7.47 -9.12
CA ILE A 110 -11.03 -7.25 -7.66
C ILE A 110 -12.30 -7.75 -7.00
N PHE A 111 -13.48 -7.43 -7.54
CA PHE A 111 -14.76 -7.89 -7.00
C PHE A 111 -14.90 -9.41 -7.05
N GLU A 112 -14.44 -10.07 -8.12
CA GLU A 112 -14.40 -11.53 -8.20
C GLU A 112 -13.45 -12.15 -7.18
N GLN A 113 -12.29 -11.54 -6.94
CA GLN A 113 -11.32 -12.00 -5.94
C GLN A 113 -11.85 -11.87 -4.51
N LEU A 114 -12.59 -10.80 -4.21
CA LEU A 114 -13.30 -10.65 -2.94
C LEU A 114 -14.37 -11.75 -2.75
N GLY A 115 -14.98 -12.17 -3.87
CA GLY A 115 -15.89 -13.30 -3.95
C GLY A 115 -17.16 -13.15 -3.11
N ASP A 116 -17.88 -14.27 -2.96
CA ASP A 116 -19.20 -14.30 -2.32
C ASP A 116 -19.18 -13.77 -0.86
N SER A 117 -18.04 -13.87 -0.18
CA SER A 117 -17.88 -13.43 1.23
C SER A 117 -18.04 -11.92 1.42
N LYS A 118 -17.95 -11.13 0.35
CA LYS A 118 -18.07 -9.66 0.35
C LYS A 118 -19.17 -9.17 -0.60
N ILE A 119 -20.13 -10.03 -0.96
CA ILE A 119 -21.13 -9.69 -1.97
C ILE A 119 -22.04 -8.53 -1.56
N ASP A 120 -22.30 -8.33 -0.27
CA ASP A 120 -23.03 -7.17 0.25
C ASP A 120 -22.27 -5.86 -0.02
N LEU A 121 -20.95 -5.85 0.20
CA LEU A 121 -20.10 -4.70 -0.07
C LEU A 121 -20.07 -4.38 -1.58
N ILE A 122 -19.93 -5.42 -2.42
CA ILE A 122 -19.88 -5.27 -3.88
C ILE A 122 -21.19 -4.70 -4.40
N SER A 123 -22.32 -5.26 -3.98
CA SER A 123 -23.66 -4.75 -4.32
C SER A 123 -23.83 -3.30 -3.90
N TYR A 124 -23.49 -2.99 -2.65
CA TYR A 124 -23.57 -1.64 -2.12
C TYR A 124 -22.73 -0.64 -2.93
N THR A 125 -21.53 -1.04 -3.34
CA THR A 125 -20.62 -0.21 -4.15
C THR A 125 -21.20 0.08 -5.54
N LEU A 126 -21.70 -0.97 -6.20
CA LEU A 126 -22.28 -0.88 -7.55
C LEU A 126 -23.59 -0.06 -7.56
N ILE A 127 -24.40 -0.15 -6.52
CA ILE A 127 -25.64 0.63 -6.38
C ILE A 127 -25.35 2.13 -6.20
N ASN A 128 -24.22 2.47 -5.58
CA ASN A 128 -23.87 3.85 -5.23
C ASN A 128 -22.95 4.56 -6.26
N MET A 129 -22.53 3.88 -7.33
CA MET A 129 -21.82 4.49 -8.47
C MET A 129 -22.75 4.84 -9.65
N LYS A 130 -22.20 5.51 -10.67
CA LYS A 130 -22.89 5.73 -11.94
C LYS A 130 -23.31 4.41 -12.60
N LYS A 131 -24.54 4.40 -13.11
CA LYS A 131 -25.22 3.20 -13.61
C LYS A 131 -24.55 2.58 -14.84
N ASP A 132 -24.00 3.40 -15.71
CA ASP A 132 -23.24 2.99 -16.90
C ASP A 132 -21.96 2.26 -16.50
N ILE A 133 -21.20 2.83 -15.56
CA ILE A 133 -19.97 2.21 -15.04
C ILE A 133 -20.27 0.91 -14.29
N ALA A 134 -21.31 0.90 -13.44
CA ALA A 134 -21.73 -0.33 -12.75
C ALA A 134 -22.08 -1.46 -13.75
N ALA A 135 -22.81 -1.13 -14.81
CA ALA A 135 -23.17 -2.09 -15.84
C ALA A 135 -21.95 -2.63 -16.60
N GLU A 136 -20.98 -1.76 -16.89
CA GLU A 136 -19.73 -2.14 -17.54
C GLU A 136 -18.89 -3.08 -16.66
N ILE A 137 -18.70 -2.74 -15.38
CA ILE A 137 -18.00 -3.61 -14.41
C ILE A 137 -18.70 -4.97 -14.31
N ILE A 138 -20.03 -5.01 -14.21
CA ILE A 138 -20.80 -6.27 -14.15
C ILE A 138 -20.59 -7.08 -15.45
N SER A 139 -20.50 -6.43 -16.61
CA SER A 139 -20.31 -7.10 -17.90
C SER A 139 -18.93 -7.71 -18.09
N GLU A 140 -17.93 -7.23 -17.37
CA GLU A 140 -16.55 -7.72 -17.41
C GLU A 140 -16.26 -8.80 -16.35
N MET A 141 -17.18 -9.04 -15.42
CA MET A 141 -17.14 -10.19 -14.54
C MET A 141 -17.45 -11.49 -15.31
N SER A 142 -17.02 -12.61 -14.75
CA SER A 142 -17.48 -13.94 -15.14
C SER A 142 -19.01 -14.05 -15.01
N HIS A 143 -19.61 -14.82 -15.92
CA HIS A 143 -21.07 -14.98 -15.99
C HIS A 143 -21.67 -15.46 -14.65
N GLU A 144 -20.97 -16.35 -13.94
CA GLU A 144 -21.45 -16.88 -12.66
C GLU A 144 -21.45 -15.80 -11.57
N PHE A 145 -20.37 -15.03 -11.45
CA PHE A 145 -20.27 -14.00 -10.43
C PHE A 145 -21.18 -12.81 -10.72
N ALA A 146 -21.27 -12.38 -11.98
CA ALA A 146 -22.20 -11.34 -12.43
C ALA A 146 -23.66 -11.68 -12.07
N ALA A 147 -24.06 -12.94 -12.20
CA ALA A 147 -25.41 -13.39 -11.84
C ALA A 147 -25.68 -13.24 -10.34
N LYS A 148 -24.73 -13.65 -9.49
CA LYS A 148 -24.85 -13.51 -8.03
C LYS A 148 -24.92 -12.05 -7.60
N VAL A 149 -24.06 -11.20 -8.15
CA VAL A 149 -24.06 -9.76 -7.89
C VAL A 149 -25.37 -9.13 -8.31
N THR A 150 -25.89 -9.48 -9.49
CA THR A 150 -27.18 -8.96 -10.00
C THR A 150 -28.36 -9.40 -9.13
N ASP A 151 -28.40 -10.67 -8.69
CA ASP A 151 -29.42 -11.18 -7.76
C ASP A 151 -29.38 -10.44 -6.42
N LYS A 152 -28.16 -10.18 -5.91
CA LYS A 152 -27.98 -9.41 -4.68
C LYS A 152 -28.46 -7.96 -4.83
N ILE A 153 -28.09 -7.29 -5.91
CA ILE A 153 -28.55 -5.92 -6.21
C ILE A 153 -30.08 -5.87 -6.30
N ALA A 154 -30.71 -6.83 -6.98
CA ALA A 154 -32.17 -6.90 -7.08
C ALA A 154 -32.84 -6.99 -5.69
N LYS A 155 -32.32 -7.84 -4.80
CA LYS A 155 -32.80 -7.95 -3.41
C LYS A 155 -32.62 -6.66 -2.63
N ASP A 156 -31.49 -5.97 -2.79
CA ASP A 156 -31.24 -4.68 -2.12
C ASP A 156 -32.17 -3.56 -2.61
N TYR A 157 -32.64 -3.64 -3.87
CA TYR A 157 -33.72 -2.78 -4.39
C TYR A 157 -35.14 -3.23 -3.97
N GLY A 158 -35.27 -4.28 -3.17
CA GLY A 158 -36.56 -4.84 -2.76
C GLY A 158 -37.29 -5.61 -3.87
N ILE A 159 -36.60 -5.94 -4.97
CA ILE A 159 -37.14 -6.74 -6.07
C ILE A 159 -36.95 -8.22 -5.71
N ASN A 160 -38.00 -8.83 -5.17
CA ASN A 160 -38.02 -10.27 -4.90
C ASN A 160 -38.69 -11.02 -6.06
N PHE A 161 -37.92 -11.83 -6.78
CA PHE A 161 -38.44 -12.78 -7.78
C PHE A 161 -38.98 -14.07 -7.15
N SER A 162 -39.55 -13.98 -5.95
CA SER A 162 -40.23 -15.10 -5.31
C SER A 162 -41.48 -15.46 -6.13
N LYS A 163 -41.36 -16.51 -6.93
CA LYS A 163 -42.46 -17.42 -7.24
C LYS A 163 -42.20 -18.73 -6.53
#